data_AF-K1Z3M6-F1
#
_entry.id   AF-K1Z3M6-F1
#
_cell.length_a   1.000
_cell.length_b   1.000
_cell.length_c   1.000
_cell.angle_alpha   90.00
_cell.angle_beta   90.00
_cell.angle_gamma   90.00
#
_symmetry.space_group_name_H-M   'P 1'
#
loop_
_entity.id
_entity.type
_entity.pdbx_description
1 polymer ?
#
loop_
_entity_poly.entity_id
_entity_poly.type
_entity_poly.pdbx_seq_one_letter_code
_entity_poly.pdbx_strand_id
1 'polypeptide(L)'
;MEKHCESCGMPLEKNEDFAGGDENAKFCLYCVNADGSVKSCEDIFEGGVQFFMSQIGGDRQMAEKVTRKNMNTQSYWQGKDCEVLKGETATDEEFAETMKKLS
;
A
#
# COMPACT_ATOMS: atom_id res chain seq x y z
N MET A 1 0.31 -19.21 -6.29
CA MET A 1 1.06 -18.40 -5.31
C MET A 1 0.60 -16.98 -5.53
N GLU A 2 -0.12 -16.42 -4.57
CA GLU A 2 -0.65 -15.05 -4.68
C GLU A 2 0.52 -14.07 -4.67
N LYS A 3 0.64 -13.27 -5.74
CA LYS A 3 1.64 -12.19 -5.80
C LYS A 3 1.02 -10.94 -5.19
N HIS A 4 1.85 -10.21 -4.45
CA HIS A 4 1.47 -8.94 -3.86
C HIS A 4 2.46 -7.88 -4.33
N CYS A 5 1.97 -6.65 -4.50
CA CYS A 5 2.81 -5.50 -4.82
C CYS A 5 3.85 -5.30 -3.70
N GLU A 6 5.14 -5.29 -4.04
CA GLU A 6 6.24 -5.12 -3.09
C GLU A 6 6.26 -3.74 -2.41
N SER A 7 5.41 -2.80 -2.84
CA SER A 7 5.33 -1.44 -2.30
C SER A 7 4.07 -1.17 -1.47
N CYS A 8 2.89 -1.59 -1.91
CA CYS A 8 1.64 -1.34 -1.20
C CYS A 8 0.96 -2.59 -0.63
N GLY A 9 1.51 -3.78 -0.88
CA GLY A 9 0.94 -5.05 -0.40
C GLY A 9 -0.40 -5.43 -1.04
N MET A 10 -0.88 -4.71 -2.07
CA MET A 10 -2.10 -5.11 -2.78
C MET A 10 -1.90 -6.44 -3.53
N PRO A 11 -2.91 -7.33 -3.54
CA PRO A 11 -2.92 -8.52 -4.39
C PRO A 11 -2.80 -8.14 -5.88
N LEU A 12 -2.11 -8.99 -6.64
CA LEU A 12 -1.97 -8.92 -8.09
C LEU A 12 -2.63 -10.17 -8.69
N GLU A 13 -3.92 -10.07 -9.04
CA GLU A 13 -4.76 -11.22 -9.40
C GLU A 13 -4.91 -11.41 -10.90
N LYS A 14 -4.98 -10.30 -11.64
CA LYS A 14 -5.11 -10.26 -13.11
C LYS A 14 -4.00 -9.45 -13.73
N ASN A 15 -3.76 -9.65 -15.01
CA ASN A 15 -2.65 -9.02 -15.74
C ASN A 15 -2.70 -7.50 -15.65
N GLU A 16 -3.89 -6.92 -15.66
CA GLU A 16 -4.10 -5.47 -15.55
C GLU A 16 -3.65 -4.91 -14.20
N ASP A 17 -3.58 -5.72 -13.14
CA ASP A 17 -3.12 -5.25 -11.83
C ASP A 17 -1.60 -5.00 -11.84
N PHE A 18 -0.87 -5.75 -12.65
CA PHE A 18 0.58 -5.66 -12.75
C PHE A 18 1.01 -4.40 -13.49
N ALA A 19 2.11 -3.79 -13.03
CA ALA A 19 2.73 -2.67 -13.74
C ALA A 19 2.98 -3.03 -15.21
N GLY A 20 2.37 -2.28 -16.13
CA GLY A 20 2.51 -2.48 -17.57
C GLY A 20 1.86 -3.76 -18.12
N GLY A 21 1.03 -4.47 -17.35
CA GLY A 21 0.45 -5.74 -17.78
C GLY A 21 1.41 -6.94 -17.73
N ASP A 22 2.58 -6.78 -17.13
CA ASP A 22 3.60 -7.83 -17.03
C ASP A 22 3.44 -8.65 -15.75
N GLU A 23 3.02 -9.91 -15.85
CA GLU A 23 2.86 -10.83 -14.71
C GLU A 23 4.17 -11.06 -13.92
N ASN A 24 5.34 -10.69 -14.47
CA ASN A 24 6.62 -10.74 -13.77
C ASN A 24 6.93 -9.47 -12.97
N ALA A 25 6.13 -8.42 -13.12
CA ALA A 25 6.31 -7.18 -12.38
C ALA A 25 6.11 -7.40 -10.87
N LYS A 26 6.89 -6.64 -10.10
CA LYS A 26 6.88 -6.65 -8.63
C LYS A 26 5.90 -5.64 -8.02
N PHE A 27 5.38 -4.73 -8.84
CA PHE A 27 4.56 -3.60 -8.42
C PHE A 27 3.23 -3.61 -9.16
N CYS A 28 2.19 -3.08 -8.52
CA CYS A 28 0.91 -2.84 -9.19
C CYS A 28 0.96 -1.61 -10.09
N LEU A 29 0.02 -1.50 -11.02
CA LEU A 29 -0.15 -0.35 -11.91
C LEU A 29 -0.27 0.99 -11.16
N TYR A 30 -0.78 0.97 -9.92
CA TYR A 30 -1.01 2.17 -9.12
C TYR A 30 0.24 2.69 -8.41
N CYS A 31 1.25 1.84 -8.19
CA CYS A 31 2.49 2.20 -7.50
C CYS A 31 3.61 2.64 -8.45
N VAL A 32 3.37 2.63 -9.76
CA VAL A 32 4.34 3.05 -10.77
C VAL A 32 3.85 4.27 -11.55
N ASN A 33 4.80 5.05 -12.05
CA ASN A 33 4.59 6.11 -13.02
C ASN A 33 4.42 5.51 -14.43
N ALA A 34 4.00 6.34 -15.38
CA ALA A 34 3.82 5.93 -16.78
C ALA A 34 5.12 5.43 -17.43
N ASP A 35 6.29 5.86 -16.94
CA ASP A 35 7.61 5.39 -17.37
C ASP A 35 8.08 4.10 -16.68
N GLY A 36 7.26 3.53 -15.80
CA GLY A 36 7.55 2.32 -15.04
C GLY A 36 8.37 2.53 -13.75
N SER A 37 8.81 3.76 -13.46
CA SER A 37 9.46 4.07 -12.19
C SER A 37 8.48 3.98 -11.02
N VAL A 38 8.92 3.53 -9.84
CA VAL A 38 8.06 3.50 -8.64
C VAL A 38 7.78 4.94 -8.20
N LYS A 39 6.53 5.22 -7.85
CA LYS A 39 6.09 6.53 -7.33
C LYS A 39 6.81 6.90 -6.04
N SER A 40 6.74 8.18 -5.68
CA SER A 40 7.29 8.66 -4.41
C SER A 40 6.62 7.97 -3.22
N CYS A 41 7.29 7.97 -2.07
CA CYS A 41 6.73 7.38 -0.86
C CYS A 41 5.45 8.11 -0.44
N GLU A 42 5.42 9.43 -0.60
CA GLU A 42 4.29 10.31 -0.33
C GLU A 42 3.08 10.00 -1.22
N ASP A 43 3.29 9.78 -2.52
CA ASP A 43 2.20 9.44 -3.44
C ASP A 43 1.59 8.06 -3.13
N ILE A 44 2.44 7.08 -2.81
CA ILE A 44 1.97 5.72 -2.49
C ILE A 44 1.27 5.72 -1.13
N PHE A 45 1.80 6.49 -0.16
CA PHE A 45 1.16 6.68 1.13
C PHE A 45 -0.21 7.36 0.98
N GLU A 46 -0.31 8.47 0.25
CA GLU A 46 -1.61 9.14 0.05
C GLU A 46 -2.60 8.22 -0.68
N GLY A 47 -2.15 7.45 -1.68
CA GLY A 47 -2.99 6.44 -2.34
C GLY A 47 -3.52 5.38 -1.37
N GLY A 48 -2.67 4.88 -0.47
CA GLY A 48 -3.06 3.97 0.60
C GLY A 48 -4.05 4.60 1.59
N VAL A 49 -3.83 5.85 1.98
CA VAL A 49 -4.72 6.60 2.88
C VAL A 49 -6.10 6.74 2.25
N GLN A 50 -6.19 7.15 0.98
CA GLN A 50 -7.46 7.27 0.27
C GLN A 50 -8.18 5.91 0.15
N PHE A 51 -7.43 4.84 -0.12
CA PHE A 51 -7.97 3.50 -0.12
C PHE A 51 -8.57 3.15 1.24
N PHE A 52 -7.80 3.20 2.33
CA PHE A 52 -8.32 2.81 3.65
C PHE A 52 -9.44 3.73 4.14
N MET A 53 -9.38 5.04 3.87
CA MET A 53 -10.50 5.97 4.14
C MET A 53 -11.80 5.48 3.50
N SER A 54 -11.75 5.03 2.25
CA SER A 54 -12.95 4.50 1.56
C SER A 54 -13.53 3.24 2.21
N GLN A 55 -12.70 2.48 2.94
CA GLN A 55 -13.09 1.21 3.57
C GLN A 55 -13.57 1.40 5.03
N ILE A 56 -13.07 2.42 5.72
CA ILE A 56 -13.34 2.64 7.15
C ILE A 56 -14.27 3.83 7.42
N GLY A 57 -14.98 4.34 6.41
CA GLY A 57 -15.97 5.39 6.57
C GLY A 57 -15.39 6.81 6.66
N GLY A 58 -14.24 7.04 6.05
CA GLY A 58 -13.64 8.37 5.92
C GLY A 58 -12.75 8.82 7.08
N ASP A 59 -12.41 7.94 8.01
CA ASP A 59 -11.46 8.25 9.08
C ASP A 59 -10.03 8.35 8.53
N ARG A 60 -9.56 9.58 8.30
CA ARG A 60 -8.21 9.82 7.79
C ARG A 60 -7.11 9.43 8.77
N GLN A 61 -7.29 9.68 10.07
CA GLN A 61 -6.25 9.40 11.05
C GLN A 61 -5.99 7.90 11.15
N MET A 62 -7.06 7.11 11.23
CA MET A 62 -6.97 5.66 11.22
C MET A 62 -6.41 5.14 9.89
N ALA A 63 -6.83 5.71 8.75
CA ALA A 63 -6.30 5.33 7.45
C ALA A 63 -4.80 5.60 7.31
N GLU A 64 -4.29 6.71 7.82
CA GLU A 64 -2.85 7.01 7.88
C GLU A 64 -2.10 5.98 8.74
N LYS A 65 -2.62 5.65 9.92
CA LYS A 65 -2.02 4.64 10.82
C LYS A 65 -1.94 3.26 10.18
N VAL A 66 -3.02 2.82 9.54
CA VAL A 66 -3.10 1.53 8.84
C VAL A 66 -2.20 1.52 7.62
N THR A 67 -2.21 2.59 6.82
CA THR A 67 -1.32 2.72 5.64
C THR A 67 0.14 2.64 6.04
N ARG A 68 0.53 3.39 7.08
CA ARG A 68 1.90 3.40 7.58
C ARG A 68 2.34 2.02 8.02
N LYS A 69 1.48 1.33 8.78
CA LYS A 69 1.73 -0.05 9.19
C LYS A 69 1.89 -0.99 8.00
N ASN A 70 0.96 -0.92 7.05
CA ASN A 70 0.98 -1.75 5.86
C ASN A 70 2.25 -1.53 5.02
N MET A 71 2.62 -0.29 4.76
CA MET A 71 3.83 0.03 3.98
C MET A 71 5.11 -0.41 4.71
N ASN A 72 5.18 -0.24 6.03
CA ASN A 72 6.36 -0.65 6.80
C ASN A 72 6.62 -2.17 6.79
N THR A 73 5.64 -3.00 6.45
CA THR A 73 5.83 -4.46 6.29
C THR A 73 6.26 -4.86 4.88
N GLN A 74 6.22 -3.95 3.90
CA GLN A 74 6.58 -4.28 2.52
C GLN A 74 8.08 -4.24 2.30
N SER A 75 8.60 -5.16 1.48
CA SER A 75 10.03 -5.32 1.22
C SER A 75 10.65 -4.10 0.54
N TYR A 76 9.90 -3.40 -0.31
CA TYR A 76 10.42 -2.25 -1.05
C TYR A 76 10.87 -1.10 -0.13
N TRP A 77 10.21 -0.91 1.01
CA TRP A 77 10.48 0.21 1.92
C TRP A 77 11.58 -0.06 2.94
N GLN A 78 12.06 -1.31 3.05
CA GLN A 78 13.10 -1.67 4.00
C GLN A 78 14.40 -0.93 3.67
N GLY A 79 14.89 -0.14 4.63
CA GLY A 79 16.12 0.66 4.48
C GLY A 79 15.98 1.93 3.64
N LYS A 80 14.76 2.29 3.21
CA LYS A 80 14.49 3.60 2.58
C LYS A 80 14.16 4.64 3.65
N ASP A 81 14.68 5.84 3.47
CA ASP A 81 14.31 6.97 4.32
C ASP A 81 13.04 7.62 3.78
N CYS A 82 11.93 7.42 4.48
CA CYS A 82 10.65 7.99 4.12
C CYS A 82 9.98 8.63 5.33
N GLU A 83 9.85 9.96 5.32
CA GLU A 83 9.30 10.73 6.45
C GLU A 83 7.85 10.35 6.76
N VAL A 84 7.03 10.12 5.74
CA VAL A 84 5.63 9.69 5.91
C VAL A 84 5.50 8.28 6.48
N LEU A 85 6.59 7.53 6.68
CA LEU A 85 6.56 6.23 7.37
C LEU A 85 7.01 6.25 8.83
N LYS A 86 7.48 7.39 9.36
CA LYS A 86 8.07 7.51 10.72
C LYS A 86 7.12 7.89 11.87
N GLY A 87 5.86 8.17 11.57
CA GLY A 87 4.84 8.57 12.57
C GLY A 87 4.06 7.40 13.16
N GLU A 88 2.91 7.70 13.75
CA GLU A 88 2.06 6.69 14.40
C GLU A 88 1.57 5.62 13.42
N THR A 89 1.63 4.36 13.86
CA THR A 89 1.12 3.18 13.15
C THR A 89 -0.08 2.61 13.90
N ALA A 90 -0.92 1.86 13.19
CA ALA A 90 -2.01 1.12 13.81
C ALA A 90 -1.45 -0.01 14.71
N THR A 91 -2.11 -0.30 15.82
CA THR A 91 -1.87 -1.51 16.61
C THR A 91 -2.18 -2.78 15.80
N ASP A 92 -1.78 -3.95 16.28
CA ASP A 92 -2.09 -5.23 15.61
C ASP A 92 -3.60 -5.48 15.55
N GLU A 93 -4.31 -5.11 16.61
CA GLU A 93 -5.76 -5.20 16.69
C GLU A 93 -6.45 -4.25 15.69
N GLU A 94 -6.12 -2.95 15.73
CA GLU A 94 -6.64 -1.93 14.80
C GLU A 94 -6.41 -2.31 13.33
N PHE A 95 -5.22 -2.86 13.03
CA PHE A 95 -4.89 -3.32 11.70
C PHE A 95 -5.74 -4.53 11.30
N ALA A 96 -5.83 -5.54 12.15
CA ALA A 96 -6.61 -6.74 11.89
C ALA A 96 -8.12 -6.42 11.72
N GLU A 97 -8.67 -5.52 12.52
CA GLU A 97 -10.05 -5.05 12.37
C GLU A 97 -10.28 -4.32 11.05
N THR A 98 -9.31 -3.53 10.60
CA THR A 98 -9.39 -2.86 9.31
C THR A 98 -9.34 -3.86 8.16
N MET A 99 -8.47 -4.87 8.22
CA MET A 99 -8.39 -5.91 7.19
C MET A 99 -9.69 -6.73 7.09
N LYS A 100 -10.39 -6.97 8.20
CA LYS A 100 -11.70 -7.65 8.20
C LYS A 100 -12.79 -6.87 7.45
N LYS A 101 -12.61 -5.57 7.19
CA LYS A 101 -13.56 -4.74 6.42
C LYS A 101 -13.32 -4.78 4.92
N LEU A 102 -12.20 -5.37 4.48
CA LEU A 102 -11.83 -5.47 3.06
C LEU A 102 -12.46 -6.69 2.35
N SER A 103 -13.13 -7.57 3.10
CA SER A 103 -13.73 -8.84 2.65
C SER A 103 -15.21 -8.73 2.34
#